data_AF-A0AA87BBH5-F1
#
_entry.id   AF-A0AA87BBH5-F1
#
_cell.length_a   1.000
_cell.length_b   1.000
_cell.length_c   1.000
_cell.angle_alpha   90.00
_cell.angle_beta   90.00
_cell.angle_gamma   90.00
#
_symmetry.space_group_name_H-M   'P 1'
#
loop_
_entity.id
_entity.type
_entity.pdbx_description
1 polymer ?
#
loop_
_entity_poly.entity_id
_entity_poly.type
_entity_poly.pdbx_seq_one_letter_code
_entity_poly.pdbx_strand_id
1 'polypeptide(L)'
;MINEELKQQIEQLEQQIKDLKVKLEKEVEKKPYEVEVPEDVDDCYTTGIYGIVDRLENFSTPYKEGCYKRGLIFKTREQAEQHDKELILLFKLHKWAEEHNGGWTPNWRDFDEYKYSVSCDCDEYKLFVKSCWYENAFSKLPYFKSEEIAEQFIEEFREEIIEVLC
;
A
#
# COMPACT_ATOMS: atom_id res chain seq x y z
N MET A 1 -36.77 49.99 -10.30
CA MET A 1 -37.56 49.57 -9.12
C MET A 1 -37.81 48.06 -9.10
N ILE A 2 -38.91 47.49 -9.63
CA ILE A 2 -39.22 46.04 -9.48
C ILE A 2 -38.08 45.11 -9.97
N ASN A 3 -37.43 45.46 -11.07
CA ASN A 3 -36.37 44.64 -11.67
C ASN A 3 -35.02 44.70 -10.90
N GLU A 4 -34.78 45.78 -10.14
CA GLU A 4 -33.57 45.92 -9.30
C GLU A 4 -33.71 45.18 -7.96
N GLU A 5 -34.90 45.20 -7.36
CA GLU A 5 -35.20 44.40 -6.16
C GLU A 5 -35.13 42.90 -6.44
N LEU A 6 -35.68 42.45 -7.58
CA LEU A 6 -35.56 41.05 -8.02
C LEU A 6 -34.09 40.63 -8.20
N LYS A 7 -33.26 41.52 -8.77
CA LYS A 7 -31.84 41.26 -8.95
C LYS A 7 -31.08 41.15 -7.61
N GLN A 8 -31.39 42.04 -6.66
CA GLN A 8 -30.82 41.97 -5.31
C GLN A 8 -31.25 40.69 -4.56
N GLN A 9 -32.50 40.26 -4.72
CA GLN A 9 -32.99 39.01 -4.12
C GLN A 9 -32.29 37.78 -4.72
N ILE A 10 -32.06 37.76 -6.04
CA ILE A 10 -31.30 36.69 -6.70
C ILE A 10 -29.87 36.64 -6.15
N GLU A 11 -29.19 37.79 -6.05
CA GLU A 11 -27.80 37.85 -5.56
C GLU A 11 -27.68 37.40 -4.09
N GLN A 12 -28.67 37.74 -3.25
CA GLN A 12 -28.75 37.24 -1.86
C GLN A 12 -28.98 35.73 -1.81
N LEU A 13 -29.85 35.18 -2.66
CA LEU A 13 -30.10 33.74 -2.73
C LEU A 13 -28.87 32.98 -3.23
N GLU A 14 -28.15 33.51 -4.22
CA GLU A 14 -26.90 32.93 -4.70
C GLU A 14 -25.83 32.88 -3.60
N GLN A 15 -25.71 33.95 -2.82
CA GLN A 15 -24.78 33.99 -1.69
C GLN A 15 -25.19 33.01 -0.59
N GLN A 16 -26.48 32.90 -0.27
CA GLN A 16 -26.98 31.90 0.70
C GLN A 16 -26.73 30.46 0.23
N ILE A 17 -26.95 30.16 -1.05
CA ILE A 17 -26.65 28.85 -1.64
C ILE A 17 -25.15 28.56 -1.54
N LYS A 18 -24.29 29.54 -1.81
CA LYS A 18 -22.84 29.41 -1.71
C LYS A 18 -22.41 29.12 -0.27
N ASP A 19 -22.96 29.85 0.70
CA ASP A 19 -22.66 29.66 2.12
C ASP A 19 -23.15 28.29 2.63
N LEU A 20 -24.32 27.84 2.17
CA LEU A 20 -24.84 26.50 2.47
C LEU A 20 -23.97 25.40 1.85
N LYS A 21 -23.46 25.57 0.64
CA LYS A 21 -22.52 24.63 0.02
C LYS A 21 -21.21 24.53 0.80
N VAL A 22 -20.64 25.67 1.22
CA VAL A 22 -19.41 25.70 2.03
C VAL A 22 -19.64 25.05 3.40
N LYS A 23 -20.80 25.27 4.02
CA LYS A 23 -21.16 24.59 5.28
C LYS A 23 -21.33 23.09 5.08
N LEU A 24 -22.00 22.66 4.01
CA LEU A 24 -22.16 21.25 3.69
C LEU A 24 -20.80 20.58 3.42
N GLU A 25 -19.89 21.22 2.68
CA GLU A 25 -18.53 20.70 2.47
C GLU A 25 -17.71 20.61 3.76
N LYS A 26 -17.95 21.51 4.73
CA LYS A 26 -17.31 21.47 6.05
C LYS A 26 -17.93 20.42 6.98
N GLU A 27 -19.24 20.20 6.91
CA GLU A 27 -19.96 19.19 7.72
C GLU A 27 -19.84 17.78 7.14
N VAL A 28 -19.63 17.65 5.82
CA VAL A 28 -19.08 16.44 5.20
C VAL A 28 -17.58 16.42 5.49
N GLU A 29 -17.24 16.42 6.77
CA GLU A 29 -15.93 16.05 7.25
C GLU A 29 -15.74 14.61 6.77
N LYS A 30 -15.02 14.44 5.67
CA LYS A 30 -14.76 13.13 5.07
C LYS A 30 -13.97 12.31 6.08
N LYS A 31 -14.69 11.54 6.90
CA LYS A 31 -14.05 10.58 7.79
C LYS A 31 -13.23 9.62 6.92
N PRO A 32 -11.99 9.30 7.33
CA PRO A 32 -11.23 8.28 6.65
C PRO A 32 -12.03 6.97 6.65
N TYR A 33 -11.83 6.15 5.63
CA TYR A 33 -12.38 4.81 5.62
C TYR A 33 -11.77 4.01 6.78
N GLU A 34 -12.61 3.47 7.66
CA GLU A 34 -12.20 2.59 8.75
C GLU A 34 -12.70 1.18 8.45
N VAL A 35 -11.85 0.18 8.71
CA VAL A 35 -12.24 -1.21 8.55
C VAL A 35 -13.01 -1.64 9.80
N GLU A 36 -14.27 -2.08 9.61
CA GLU A 36 -15.10 -2.62 10.69
C GLU A 36 -14.58 -4.00 11.10
N VAL A 37 -14.37 -4.21 12.41
CA VAL A 37 -13.89 -5.49 12.93
C VAL A 37 -15.08 -6.45 13.06
N PRO A 38 -15.04 -7.66 12.46
CA PRO A 38 -16.07 -8.67 12.62
C PRO A 38 -16.20 -9.13 14.09
N GLU A 39 -17.41 -9.51 14.49
CA GLU A 39 -17.68 -9.99 15.85
C GLU A 39 -17.03 -11.35 16.16
N ASP A 40 -16.81 -12.20 15.15
CA ASP A 40 -16.21 -13.53 15.30
C ASP A 40 -15.08 -13.76 14.29
N VAL A 41 -13.88 -14.01 14.83
CA VAL A 41 -12.67 -14.37 14.09
C VAL A 41 -11.93 -15.51 14.78
N ASP A 42 -12.63 -16.31 15.58
CA ASP A 42 -11.99 -17.29 16.48
C ASP A 42 -11.41 -18.48 15.70
N ASP A 43 -12.09 -18.86 14.61
CA ASP A 43 -11.66 -19.87 13.64
C ASP A 43 -10.59 -19.38 12.65
N CYS A 44 -10.04 -18.17 12.84
CA CYS A 44 -8.98 -17.62 12.01
C CYS A 44 -7.58 -17.82 12.61
N TYR A 45 -6.58 -17.58 11.78
CA TYR A 45 -5.15 -17.72 12.08
C TYR A 45 -4.47 -16.35 12.06
N THR A 46 -3.39 -16.23 12.81
CA THR A 46 -2.50 -15.06 12.80
C THR A 46 -1.06 -15.51 12.91
N THR A 47 -0.13 -14.68 12.44
CA THR A 47 1.31 -14.92 12.61
C THR A 47 1.83 -14.00 13.70
N GLY A 48 2.35 -14.59 14.78
CA GLY A 48 3.00 -13.84 15.85
C GLY A 48 4.36 -13.28 15.45
N ILE A 49 4.94 -12.43 16.29
CA ILE A 49 6.22 -11.74 16.03
C ILE A 49 7.43 -12.69 15.84
N TYR A 50 7.29 -13.96 16.21
CA TYR A 50 8.31 -15.00 16.06
C TYR A 50 8.10 -15.88 14.83
N GLY A 51 7.16 -15.53 13.93
CA GLY A 51 6.79 -16.35 12.77
C GLY A 51 5.93 -17.57 13.12
N ILE A 52 5.42 -17.65 14.36
CA ILE A 52 4.57 -18.76 14.80
C ILE A 52 3.14 -18.46 14.36
N VAL A 53 2.53 -19.41 13.66
CA VAL A 53 1.12 -19.33 13.28
C VAL A 53 0.24 -19.93 14.37
N ASP A 54 -0.63 -19.10 14.92
CA ASP A 54 -1.54 -19.45 16.01
C ASP A 54 -3.00 -19.29 15.58
N ARG A 55 -3.88 -20.08 16.20
CA ARG A 55 -5.34 -19.88 16.11
C ARG A 55 -5.78 -18.77 17.05
N LEU A 56 -6.71 -17.96 16.58
CA LEU A 56 -7.15 -16.78 17.32
C LEU A 56 -8.08 -17.07 18.50
N GLU A 57 -8.76 -18.22 18.53
CA GLU A 57 -9.70 -18.64 19.61
C GLU A 57 -9.19 -18.31 21.02
N ASN A 58 -7.90 -18.56 21.31
CA ASN A 58 -7.31 -18.38 22.64
C ASN A 58 -6.86 -16.94 22.97
N PHE A 59 -7.02 -15.99 22.06
CA PHE A 59 -6.58 -14.61 22.24
C PHE A 59 -7.71 -13.69 22.70
N SER A 60 -7.34 -12.63 23.44
CA SER A 60 -8.28 -11.60 23.88
C SER A 60 -8.89 -10.82 22.71
N THR A 61 -10.13 -10.33 22.85
CA THR A 61 -10.80 -9.48 21.84
C THR A 61 -9.96 -8.28 21.41
N PRO A 62 -9.32 -7.50 22.31
CA PRO A 62 -8.46 -6.39 21.90
C PRO A 62 -7.27 -6.81 21.03
N TYR A 63 -6.72 -8.01 21.26
CA TYR A 63 -5.65 -8.56 20.43
C TYR A 63 -6.18 -8.91 19.03
N LYS A 64 -7.33 -9.59 18.94
CA LYS A 64 -8.01 -9.93 17.68
C LYS A 64 -8.31 -8.68 16.86
N GLU A 65 -8.91 -7.65 17.47
CA GLU A 65 -9.15 -6.35 16.83
C GLU A 65 -7.86 -5.70 16.31
N GLY A 66 -6.78 -5.79 17.10
CA GLY A 66 -5.47 -5.29 16.72
C GLY A 66 -4.87 -6.01 15.52
N CYS A 67 -4.97 -7.34 15.45
CA CYS A 67 -4.54 -8.12 14.29
C CYS A 67 -5.37 -7.79 13.06
N TYR A 68 -6.69 -7.67 13.20
CA TYR A 68 -7.60 -7.39 12.08
C TYR A 68 -7.28 -6.04 11.42
N LYS A 69 -7.15 -4.98 12.22
CA LYS A 69 -6.80 -3.62 11.74
C LYS A 69 -5.44 -3.55 11.05
N ARG A 70 -4.56 -4.52 11.28
CA ARG A 70 -3.24 -4.64 10.65
C ARG A 70 -3.21 -5.58 9.46
N GLY A 71 -4.33 -6.24 9.13
CA GLY A 71 -4.38 -7.25 8.07
C GLY A 71 -3.68 -8.57 8.45
N LEU A 72 -3.55 -8.87 9.73
CA LEU A 72 -2.84 -10.05 10.26
C LEU A 72 -3.79 -11.20 10.65
N ILE A 73 -5.01 -11.22 10.10
CA ILE A 73 -5.98 -12.30 10.31
C ILE A 73 -6.21 -13.03 9.00
N PHE A 74 -6.03 -14.34 9.02
CA PHE A 74 -6.08 -15.21 7.86
C PHE A 74 -7.09 -16.33 8.08
N LYS A 75 -7.77 -16.77 7.02
CA LYS A 75 -8.78 -17.84 7.13
C LYS A 75 -8.13 -19.21 7.30
N THR A 76 -6.93 -19.38 6.76
CA THR A 76 -6.19 -20.64 6.84
C THR A 76 -4.80 -20.43 7.39
N ARG A 77 -4.21 -21.51 7.90
CA ARG A 77 -2.83 -21.53 8.38
C ARG A 77 -1.86 -21.20 7.25
N GLU A 78 -2.08 -21.76 6.07
CA GLU A 78 -1.23 -21.58 4.89
C GLU A 78 -1.19 -20.12 4.44
N GLN A 79 -2.31 -19.39 4.54
CA GLN A 79 -2.35 -17.96 4.26
C GLN A 79 -1.48 -17.15 5.24
N ALA A 80 -1.51 -17.50 6.53
CA ALA A 80 -0.68 -16.87 7.55
C ALA A 80 0.81 -17.17 7.35
N GLU A 81 1.14 -18.42 7.00
CA GLU A 81 2.51 -18.84 6.65
C GLU A 81 3.02 -18.15 5.38
N GLN A 82 2.16 -18.02 4.35
CA GLN A 82 2.52 -17.33 3.11
C GLN A 82 2.78 -15.83 3.34
N HIS A 83 1.96 -15.18 4.16
CA HIS A 83 2.18 -13.79 4.53
C HIS A 83 3.50 -13.60 5.29
N ASP A 84 3.86 -14.53 6.19
CA ASP A 84 5.14 -14.48 6.90
C ASP A 84 6.33 -14.64 5.94
N LYS A 85 6.24 -15.58 4.99
CA LYS A 85 7.23 -15.73 3.91
C LYS A 85 7.37 -14.45 3.09
N GLU A 86 6.26 -13.82 2.71
CA GLU A 86 6.28 -12.54 2.00
C GLU A 86 6.99 -11.45 2.82
N LEU A 87 6.67 -11.30 4.10
CA LEU A 87 7.32 -10.32 4.97
C LEU A 87 8.83 -10.53 5.07
N ILE A 88 9.26 -11.78 5.32
CA ILE A 88 10.68 -12.13 5.43
C ILE A 88 11.39 -11.86 4.11
N LEU A 89 10.80 -12.27 2.99
CA LEU A 89 11.38 -12.06 1.67
C LEU A 89 11.52 -10.57 1.38
N LEU A 90 10.45 -9.77 1.54
CA LEU A 90 10.52 -8.32 1.29
C LEU A 90 11.60 -7.64 2.13
N PHE A 91 11.69 -7.97 3.43
CA PHE A 91 12.75 -7.43 4.28
C PHE A 91 14.16 -7.79 3.75
N LYS A 92 14.37 -9.05 3.35
CA LYS A 92 15.63 -9.51 2.75
C LYS A 92 15.97 -8.77 1.46
N LEU A 93 15.00 -8.61 0.56
CA LEU A 93 15.17 -7.94 -0.73
C LEU A 93 15.55 -6.46 -0.55
N HIS A 94 14.89 -5.75 0.37
CA HIS A 94 15.22 -4.35 0.68
C HIS A 94 16.61 -4.21 1.30
N LYS A 95 17.01 -5.12 2.19
CA LYS A 95 18.37 -5.13 2.78
C LYS A 95 19.46 -5.35 1.73
N TRP A 96 19.26 -6.31 0.83
CA TRP A 96 20.17 -6.52 -0.28
C TRP A 96 20.29 -5.26 -1.15
N ALA A 97 19.17 -4.60 -1.46
CA ALA A 97 19.19 -3.37 -2.25
C ALA A 97 19.89 -2.20 -1.53
N GLU A 98 19.74 -2.06 -0.22
CA GLU A 98 20.48 -1.06 0.58
C GLU A 98 22.01 -1.21 0.39
N GLU A 99 22.50 -2.45 0.45
CA GLU A 99 23.93 -2.78 0.31
C GLU A 99 24.45 -2.47 -1.10
N HIS A 100 23.70 -2.86 -2.14
CA HIS A 100 24.14 -2.77 -3.53
C HIS A 100 23.92 -1.36 -4.14
N ASN A 101 22.91 -0.63 -3.67
CA ASN A 101 22.71 0.77 -4.06
C ASN A 101 23.78 1.70 -3.47
N GLY A 102 24.50 1.30 -2.42
CA GLY A 102 25.63 2.07 -1.88
C GLY A 102 25.21 3.44 -1.36
N GLY A 103 24.10 3.50 -0.62
CA GLY A 103 23.55 4.73 -0.06
C GLY A 103 22.72 5.58 -1.03
N TRP A 104 22.57 5.14 -2.28
CA TRP A 104 21.65 5.76 -3.22
C TRP A 104 20.19 5.51 -2.81
N THR A 105 19.36 6.56 -2.93
CA THR A 105 17.90 6.49 -2.76
C THR A 105 17.24 7.30 -3.87
N PRO A 106 16.14 6.83 -4.46
CA PRO A 106 15.52 7.48 -5.62
C PRO A 106 15.03 8.90 -5.28
N ASN A 107 15.46 9.90 -6.05
CA ASN A 107 14.92 11.26 -5.96
C ASN A 107 13.80 11.47 -6.99
N TRP A 108 12.56 11.29 -6.57
CA TRP A 108 11.38 11.45 -7.44
C TRP A 108 11.09 12.89 -7.91
N ARG A 109 11.87 13.88 -7.46
CA ARG A 109 11.81 15.27 -7.96
C ARG A 109 12.85 15.55 -9.03
N ASP A 110 13.78 14.63 -9.24
CA ASP A 110 14.77 14.68 -10.31
C ASP A 110 14.25 13.84 -11.48
N PHE A 111 13.86 14.54 -12.55
CA PHE A 111 13.33 13.94 -13.77
C PHE A 111 14.43 13.55 -14.77
N ASP A 112 15.70 13.85 -14.47
CA ASP A 112 16.85 13.41 -15.26
C ASP A 112 17.49 12.14 -14.66
N GLU A 113 17.13 11.79 -13.42
CA GLU A 113 17.59 10.58 -12.74
C GLU A 113 16.74 9.35 -13.11
N TYR A 114 17.32 8.45 -13.90
CA TYR A 114 16.77 7.13 -14.16
C TYR A 114 16.77 6.27 -12.89
N LYS A 115 15.66 5.57 -12.67
CA LYS A 115 15.44 4.63 -11.57
C LYS A 115 15.00 3.31 -12.15
N TYR A 116 15.57 2.22 -11.68
CA TYR A 116 15.32 0.89 -12.22
C TYR A 116 14.50 0.09 -11.22
N SER A 117 13.49 -0.63 -11.69
CA SER A 117 12.62 -1.47 -10.86
C SER A 117 12.38 -2.81 -11.55
N VAL A 118 12.11 -3.84 -10.75
CA VAL A 118 11.72 -5.15 -11.26
C VAL A 118 10.20 -5.23 -11.37
N SER A 119 9.75 -5.72 -12.51
CA SER A 119 8.35 -6.02 -12.81
C SER A 119 8.20 -7.49 -13.19
N CYS A 120 7.01 -8.04 -12.97
CA CYS A 120 6.68 -9.41 -13.39
C CYS A 120 5.63 -9.38 -14.50
N ASP A 121 5.86 -10.18 -15.54
CA ASP A 121 4.83 -10.68 -16.43
C ASP A 121 4.20 -11.90 -15.76
N CYS A 122 2.96 -11.78 -15.27
CA CYS A 122 2.25 -12.85 -14.58
C CYS A 122 1.71 -13.94 -15.52
N ASP A 123 1.64 -13.69 -16.83
CA ASP A 123 1.23 -14.70 -17.79
C ASP A 123 2.39 -15.66 -18.08
N GLU A 124 3.61 -15.14 -18.18
CA GLU A 124 4.81 -15.91 -18.46
C GLU A 124 5.67 -16.22 -17.22
N TYR A 125 5.30 -15.70 -16.04
CA TYR A 125 6.09 -15.72 -14.79
C TYR A 125 7.53 -15.24 -15.01
N LYS A 126 7.70 -14.15 -15.77
CA LYS A 126 9.01 -13.59 -16.10
C LYS A 126 9.24 -12.26 -15.45
N LEU A 127 10.36 -12.16 -14.71
CA LEU A 127 10.87 -10.91 -14.20
C LEU A 127 11.70 -10.18 -15.26
N PHE A 128 11.49 -8.87 -15.35
CA PHE A 128 12.23 -7.96 -16.23
C PHE A 128 12.47 -6.61 -15.55
N VAL A 129 13.48 -5.87 -16.02
CA VAL A 129 13.81 -4.53 -15.53
C VAL A 129 13.01 -3.48 -16.30
N LYS A 130 12.41 -2.54 -15.57
CA LYS A 130 11.80 -1.31 -16.11
C LYS A 130 12.59 -0.12 -15.59
N SER A 131 12.98 0.78 -16.50
CA SER A 131 13.52 2.09 -16.16
C SER A 131 12.42 3.15 -16.12
N CYS A 132 12.48 4.07 -15.16
CA CYS A 132 11.63 5.26 -15.14
C CYS A 132 12.33 6.46 -14.50
N TRP A 133 11.98 7.68 -14.94
CA TRP A 133 12.52 8.93 -14.38
C TRP A 133 11.45 9.84 -13.75
N TYR A 134 10.14 9.56 -13.96
CA TYR A 134 9.05 10.44 -13.52
C TYR A 134 7.89 9.73 -12.80
N GLU A 135 7.84 8.40 -12.82
CA GLU A 135 6.74 7.61 -12.25
C GLU A 135 7.26 6.75 -11.11
N ASN A 136 6.68 6.95 -9.92
CA ASN A 136 6.81 6.02 -8.81
C ASN A 136 5.65 5.02 -8.86
N ALA A 137 5.94 3.77 -9.18
CA ALA A 137 4.96 2.70 -9.26
C ALA A 137 4.51 2.18 -7.88
N PHE A 138 5.09 2.69 -6.79
CA PHE A 138 4.86 2.20 -5.42
C PHE A 138 5.05 0.68 -5.32
N SER A 139 6.09 0.17 -5.99
CA SER A 139 6.41 -1.26 -5.98
C SER A 139 6.72 -1.74 -4.57
N LYS A 140 6.32 -2.97 -4.25
CA LYS A 140 6.77 -3.68 -3.03
C LYS A 140 8.28 -3.96 -3.08
N LEU A 141 8.81 -4.14 -4.28
CA LEU A 141 10.23 -4.39 -4.52
C LEU A 141 11.04 -3.08 -4.51
N PRO A 142 12.32 -3.14 -4.13
CA PRO A 142 13.19 -1.97 -4.12
C PRO A 142 13.44 -1.39 -5.52
N TYR A 143 13.85 -0.11 -5.54
CA TYR A 143 14.39 0.56 -6.72
C TYR A 143 15.92 0.47 -6.72
N PHE A 144 16.51 0.53 -7.91
CA PHE A 144 17.94 0.44 -8.13
C PHE A 144 18.47 1.64 -8.90
N LYS A 145 19.71 2.03 -8.58
CA LYS A 145 20.42 3.15 -9.21
C LYS A 145 20.88 2.87 -10.64
N SER A 146 20.95 1.61 -11.03
CA SER A 146 21.39 1.19 -12.36
C SER A 146 20.70 -0.10 -12.81
N GLU A 147 20.67 -0.32 -14.12
CA GLU A 147 20.09 -1.52 -14.73
C GLU A 147 20.83 -2.77 -14.30
N GLU A 148 22.16 -2.71 -14.24
CA GLU A 148 23.02 -3.85 -13.90
C GLU A 148 22.74 -4.40 -12.50
N ILE A 149 22.45 -3.52 -11.53
CA ILE A 149 22.09 -3.96 -10.17
C ILE A 149 20.70 -4.61 -10.16
N ALA A 150 19.76 -4.07 -10.93
CA ALA A 150 18.42 -4.65 -11.06
C ALA A 150 18.47 -6.03 -11.74
N GLU A 151 19.35 -6.23 -12.73
CA GLU A 151 19.58 -7.52 -13.36
C GLU A 151 20.20 -8.54 -12.38
N GLN A 152 21.22 -8.14 -11.61
CA GLN A 152 21.81 -8.97 -10.55
C GLN A 152 20.77 -9.37 -9.50
N PHE A 153 19.91 -8.44 -9.11
CA PHE A 153 18.80 -8.71 -8.19
C PHE A 153 17.84 -9.76 -8.75
N ILE A 154 17.50 -9.70 -10.04
CA ILE A 154 16.68 -10.71 -10.69
C ILE A 154 17.40 -12.06 -10.71
N GLU A 155 18.68 -12.11 -11.06
CA GLU A 155 19.45 -13.36 -11.08
C GLU A 155 19.47 -14.03 -9.71
N GLU A 156 19.68 -13.25 -8.65
CA GLU A 156 19.76 -13.75 -7.27
C GLU A 156 18.41 -14.22 -6.72
N PHE A 157 17.31 -13.49 -6.99
CA PHE A 157 16.04 -13.67 -6.28
C PHE A 157 14.85 -14.10 -7.15
N ARG A 158 15.05 -14.41 -8.44
CA ARG A 158 13.96 -14.75 -9.36
C ARG A 158 13.04 -15.85 -8.82
N GLU A 159 13.61 -16.96 -8.37
CA GLU A 159 12.82 -18.11 -7.93
C GLU A 159 11.99 -17.78 -6.68
N GLU A 160 12.59 -17.13 -5.69
CA GLU A 160 11.90 -16.75 -4.46
C GLU A 160 10.81 -15.70 -4.69
N ILE A 161 11.07 -14.71 -5.57
CA ILE A 161 10.07 -13.70 -5.94
C ILE A 161 8.88 -14.36 -6.62
N ILE A 162 9.11 -15.28 -7.56
CA ILE A 162 8.03 -15.98 -8.26
C ILE A 162 7.25 -16.87 -7.29
N GLU A 163 7.92 -17.63 -6.42
CA GLU A 163 7.24 -18.53 -5.47
C GLU A 163 6.36 -17.75 -4.47
N VAL A 164 6.81 -16.57 -4.03
CA VAL A 164 6.17 -15.88 -2.91
C VAL A 164 5.22 -14.75 -3.34
N LEU A 165 5.52 -14.06 -4.45
CA LEU A 165 4.80 -12.84 -4.85
C LEU A 165 3.97 -12.99 -6.14
N CYS A 166 4.08 -14.10 -6.88
CA CYS A 166 3.38 -14.35 -8.15
C CYS A 166 2.45 -15.56 -8.04
#